data_AF-A0A3G8LW32-F1
#
_entry.id   AF-A0A3G8LW32-F1
#
_cell.length_a   1.000
_cell.length_b   1.000
_cell.length_c   1.000
_cell.angle_alpha   90.00
_cell.angle_beta   90.00
_cell.angle_gamma   90.00
#
_symmetry.space_group_name_H-M   'P 1'
#
loop_
_entity.id
_entity.type
_entity.pdbx_description
1 polymer ?
#
loop_
_entity_poly.entity_id
_entity_poly.type
_entity_poly.pdbx_seq_one_letter_code
_entity_poly.pdbx_strand_id
1 'polypeptide(L)'
;MSLTDLKRKKPKDTRVKVSVDDFIEDANKYALGLDSAHGQSTIPLNTQDFLKGLDKKSTKIYRHATFTLTEKSISQLDELAKISKVAKSKILRILIDDFYQQGSTKQAELLGKTSR
;
A
#
# COMPACT_ATOMS: atom_id res chain seq x y z
N MET A 1 4.07 43.76 -1.75
CA MET A 1 3.05 42.90 -2.39
C MET A 1 2.11 42.39 -1.32
N SER A 2 0.78 42.57 -1.48
CA SER A 2 -0.24 42.32 -0.46
C SER A 2 -0.63 40.84 -0.35
N LEU A 3 -0.61 40.27 0.86
CA LEU A 3 -1.00 38.88 1.19
C LEU A 3 -2.52 38.75 1.40
N THR A 4 -3.34 39.24 0.48
CA THR A 4 -4.80 39.29 0.68
C THR A 4 -5.62 38.24 -0.05
N ASP A 5 -5.03 37.40 -0.92
CA ASP A 5 -5.83 36.48 -1.75
C ASP A 5 -5.44 35.01 -1.65
N LEU A 6 -5.56 34.43 -0.44
CA LEU A 6 -5.64 32.98 -0.27
C LEU A 6 -7.07 32.53 0.06
N LYS A 7 -8.05 33.02 -0.71
CA LYS A 7 -9.44 32.54 -0.63
C LYS A 7 -9.51 31.10 -1.17
N ARG A 8 -9.57 30.11 -0.28
CA ARG A 8 -9.75 28.70 -0.64
C ARG A 8 -11.13 28.49 -1.29
N LYS A 9 -11.18 28.50 -2.62
CA LYS A 9 -12.40 28.20 -3.42
C LYS A 9 -12.61 26.69 -3.61
N LYS A 10 -12.54 25.87 -2.55
CA LYS A 10 -12.97 24.47 -2.65
C LYS A 10 -14.41 24.37 -2.15
N PRO A 11 -15.36 23.89 -2.97
CA PRO A 11 -16.72 23.65 -2.49
C PRO A 11 -16.67 22.62 -1.35
N LYS A 12 -17.44 22.89 -0.30
CA LYS A 12 -17.56 21.99 0.85
C LYS A 12 -18.24 20.71 0.37
N ASP A 13 -17.55 19.58 0.54
CA ASP A 13 -18.08 18.27 0.14
C ASP A 13 -19.42 18.02 0.83
N THR A 14 -20.45 17.76 0.04
CA THR A 14 -21.81 17.50 0.51
C THR A 14 -21.82 16.14 1.20
N ARG A 15 -21.72 16.16 2.53
CA ARG A 15 -21.90 14.96 3.33
C ARG A 15 -23.30 14.43 3.10
N VAL A 16 -23.38 13.18 2.65
CA VAL A 16 -24.65 12.44 2.57
C VAL A 16 -25.24 12.35 3.97
N LYS A 17 -26.50 12.74 4.11
CA LYS A 17 -27.23 12.63 5.37
C LYS A 17 -27.63 11.16 5.53
N VAL A 18 -27.02 10.48 6.48
CA VAL A 18 -27.36 9.09 6.84
C VAL A 18 -28.51 9.12 7.84
N SER A 19 -29.52 8.26 7.66
CA SER A 19 -30.61 8.12 8.62
C SER A 19 -30.17 7.27 9.82
N VAL A 20 -30.92 7.33 10.93
CA VAL A 20 -30.62 6.53 12.12
C VAL A 20 -30.78 5.04 11.82
N ASP A 21 -31.80 4.68 11.03
CA ASP A 21 -32.07 3.29 10.65
C ASP A 21 -30.96 2.72 9.77
N ASP A 22 -30.46 3.49 8.80
CA ASP A 22 -29.33 3.09 7.95
C ASP A 22 -28.06 2.83 8.79
N PHE A 23 -27.79 3.66 9.80
CA PHE A 23 -26.63 3.50 10.66
C PHE A 23 -26.73 2.24 11.54
N ILE A 24 -27.93 1.93 12.05
CA ILE A 24 -28.18 0.74 12.86
C ILE A 24 -28.02 -0.52 12.02
N GLU A 25 -28.56 -0.54 10.80
CA GLU A 25 -28.42 -1.67 9.89
C GLU A 25 -26.96 -1.92 9.51
N ASP A 26 -26.19 -0.86 9.27
CA ASP A 26 -24.78 -0.96 8.91
C ASP A 26 -23.94 -1.51 10.07
N ALA A 27 -24.21 -1.05 11.30
CA ALA A 27 -23.57 -1.56 12.51
C ALA A 27 -23.86 -3.05 12.74
N ASN A 28 -25.09 -3.48 12.46
CA ASN A 28 -25.48 -4.89 12.56
C ASN A 28 -24.75 -5.75 11.50
N LYS A 29 -24.68 -5.28 10.24
CA LYS A 29 -23.93 -5.98 9.18
C LYS A 29 -22.45 -6.10 9.53
N TYR A 30 -21.85 -5.03 10.07
CA TYR A 30 -20.47 -5.04 10.55
C TYR A 30 -20.24 -6.02 11.70
N ALA A 31 -21.12 -6.05 12.70
CA ALA A 31 -21.03 -7.00 13.82
C ALA A 31 -21.14 -8.46 13.36
N LEU A 32 -21.89 -8.72 12.28
CA LEU A 32 -22.03 -10.03 11.66
C LEU A 32 -20.89 -10.38 10.70
N GLY A 33 -19.93 -9.47 10.49
CA GLY A 33 -18.82 -9.66 9.55
C GLY A 33 -19.25 -9.66 8.09
N LEU A 34 -20.44 -9.12 7.78
CA LEU A 34 -20.92 -8.93 6.43
C LEU A 34 -20.40 -7.61 5.91
N ASP A 35 -19.79 -7.62 4.73
CA ASP A 35 -19.25 -6.43 4.07
C ASP A 35 -20.38 -5.42 3.84
N SER A 36 -20.35 -4.31 4.57
CA SER A 36 -21.33 -3.25 4.44
C SER A 36 -21.20 -2.58 3.07
N ALA A 37 -22.19 -2.82 2.21
CA ALA A 37 -22.20 -2.39 0.81
C ALA A 37 -22.47 -0.90 0.63
N HIS A 38 -22.62 -0.10 1.70
CA HIS A 38 -22.82 1.34 1.59
C HIS A 38 -21.48 2.07 1.74
N GLY A 39 -20.70 2.03 0.66
CA GLY A 39 -19.39 2.67 0.56
C GLY A 39 -18.34 1.88 -0.24
N GLN A 40 -18.68 0.69 -0.75
CA GLN A 40 -17.77 -0.06 -1.59
C GLN A 40 -17.82 0.45 -3.03
N SER A 41 -16.79 1.21 -3.41
CA SER A 41 -16.12 0.87 -4.66
C SER A 41 -15.74 -0.61 -4.55
N THR A 42 -16.54 -1.47 -5.19
CA THR A 42 -16.24 -2.88 -5.43
C THR A 42 -14.80 -2.96 -5.91
N ILE A 43 -13.87 -3.45 -5.10
CA ILE A 43 -12.50 -3.72 -5.56
C ILE A 43 -12.60 -5.08 -6.26
N PRO A 44 -12.54 -5.14 -7.61
CA PRO A 44 -12.49 -6.42 -8.28
C PRO A 44 -11.10 -7.03 -8.01
N LEU A 45 -11.09 -8.33 -7.69
CA LEU A 45 -9.91 -9.19 -7.46
C LEU A 45 -9.09 -9.45 -8.74
N ASN A 46 -9.00 -8.47 -9.65
CA ASN A 46 -8.18 -8.57 -10.84
C ASN A 46 -6.99 -7.61 -10.72
N THR A 47 -5.78 -8.17 -10.67
CA THR A 47 -4.51 -7.41 -10.53
C THR A 47 -4.35 -6.33 -11.59
N GLN A 48 -4.96 -6.51 -12.76
CA GLN A 48 -4.99 -5.56 -13.88
C GLN A 48 -5.88 -4.33 -13.59
N ASP A 49 -7.00 -4.51 -12.87
CA ASP A 49 -7.91 -3.40 -12.52
C ASP A 49 -7.40 -2.59 -11.33
N PHE A 50 -6.61 -3.21 -10.44
CA PHE A 50 -5.89 -2.48 -9.39
C PHE A 50 -4.95 -1.42 -9.99
N LEU A 51 -4.21 -1.77 -11.04
CA LEU A 51 -3.26 -0.88 -11.73
C LEU A 51 -3.94 0.23 -12.55
N LYS A 52 -5.20 0.05 -12.96
CA LYS A 52 -5.91 1.00 -13.82
C LYS A 52 -6.43 2.24 -13.07
N GLY A 53 -6.56 2.15 -11.74
CA GLY A 53 -6.90 3.25 -10.83
C GLY A 53 -5.71 3.87 -10.10
N LEU A 54 -4.46 3.51 -10.47
CA LEU A 54 -3.25 4.08 -9.88
C LEU A 54 -2.99 5.48 -10.45
N ASP A 55 -3.80 6.45 -10.01
CA ASP A 55 -3.34 7.83 -10.03
C ASP A 55 -1.99 7.87 -9.32
N LYS A 56 -0.97 8.44 -9.98
CA LYS A 56 0.39 8.64 -9.44
C LYS A 56 0.41 9.39 -8.10
N LYS A 57 -0.74 9.90 -7.66
CA LYS A 57 -1.00 10.65 -6.42
C LYS A 57 -1.55 9.78 -5.27
N SER A 58 -1.88 8.51 -5.50
CA SER A 58 -2.37 7.62 -4.43
C SER A 58 -1.19 7.12 -3.61
N THR A 59 -0.78 7.90 -2.61
CA THR A 59 0.14 7.47 -1.54
C THR A 59 -0.40 6.26 -0.76
N LYS A 60 -1.67 5.86 -0.97
CA LYS A 60 -2.31 4.73 -0.29
C LYS A 60 -1.87 3.34 -0.76
N ILE A 61 -1.21 3.20 -1.91
CA ILE A 61 -0.84 1.88 -2.44
C ILE A 61 0.43 1.29 -1.79
N TYR A 62 1.29 2.14 -1.22
CA TYR A 62 2.53 1.73 -0.58
C TYR A 62 2.45 2.01 0.91
N ARG A 63 2.66 0.97 1.72
CA ARG A 63 2.76 1.10 3.17
C ARG A 63 4.24 1.20 3.57
N HIS A 64 4.54 2.09 4.50
CA HIS A 64 5.87 2.16 5.11
C HIS A 64 6.06 0.98 6.08
N ALA A 65 7.25 0.41 6.08
CA ALA A 65 7.65 -0.67 6.97
C ALA A 65 9.09 -0.44 7.46
N THR A 66 9.36 -0.82 8.71
CA THR A 66 10.68 -0.78 9.33
C THR A 66 11.18 -2.21 9.48
N PHE A 67 12.41 -2.47 9.04
CA PHE A 67 13.05 -3.79 9.12
C PHE A 67 14.35 -3.69 9.90
N THR A 68 14.66 -4.72 10.68
CA THR A 68 15.96 -4.86 11.32
C THR A 68 16.93 -5.47 10.32
N LEU A 69 18.00 -4.74 9.98
CA LEU A 69 19.04 -5.16 9.03
C LEU A 69 20.41 -4.99 9.67
N THR A 70 21.38 -5.80 9.24
CA THR A 70 22.78 -5.59 9.64
C THR A 70 23.35 -4.34 8.95
N GLU A 71 24.35 -3.70 9.54
CA GLU A 71 25.04 -2.56 8.93
C GLU A 71 25.60 -2.90 7.54
N LYS A 72 26.15 -4.11 7.39
CA LYS A 72 26.64 -4.62 6.11
C LYS A 72 25.54 -4.65 5.05
N SER A 73 24.35 -5.16 5.40
CA SER A 73 23.21 -5.22 4.48
C SER A 73 22.73 -3.83 4.06
N ILE A 74 22.75 -2.85 4.98
CA ILE A 74 22.41 -1.45 4.67
C ILE A 74 23.41 -0.88 3.67
N SER A 75 24.71 -1.05 3.91
CA SER A 75 25.76 -0.59 2.99
C SER A 75 25.65 -1.21 1.60
N GLN A 76 25.41 -2.53 1.53
CA GLN A 76 25.21 -3.23 0.25
C GLN A 76 23.98 -2.70 -0.52
N LEU A 77 22.85 -2.49 0.18
CA LEU A 77 21.65 -1.93 -0.43
C LEU A 77 21.87 -0.50 -0.95
N ASP A 78 22.67 0.29 -0.24
CA ASP A 78 23.02 1.66 -0.60
C ASP A 78 23.92 1.73 -1.83
N GLU A 79 24.94 0.87 -1.88
CA GLU A 79 25.82 0.74 -3.04
C GLU A 79 25.04 0.31 -4.29
N LEU A 80 24.18 -0.71 -4.16
CA LEU A 80 23.34 -1.18 -5.26
C LEU A 80 22.39 -0.09 -5.76
N ALA A 81 21.79 0.69 -4.86
CA ALA A 81 20.92 1.80 -5.23
C ALA A 81 21.69 2.91 -6.00
N LYS A 82 22.91 3.23 -5.58
CA LYS A 82 23.77 4.22 -6.25
C LYS A 82 24.18 3.77 -7.64
N ILE A 83 24.61 2.52 -7.79
CA ILE A 83 25.09 1.96 -9.05
C ILE A 83 23.94 1.80 -10.05
N SER A 84 22.82 1.21 -9.63
CA SER A 84 21.67 0.94 -10.51
C SER A 84 20.82 2.19 -10.78
N LYS A 85 20.99 3.26 -10.00
CA LYS A 85 20.10 4.44 -9.95
C LYS A 85 18.64 4.07 -9.66
N VAL A 86 18.42 2.97 -8.93
CA VAL A 86 17.10 2.51 -8.49
C VAL A 86 16.92 2.79 -7.00
N ALA A 87 15.73 3.24 -6.60
CA ALA A 87 15.42 3.48 -5.20
C ALA A 87 15.48 2.18 -4.36
N LYS A 88 16.02 2.27 -3.13
CA LYS A 88 16.15 1.14 -2.20
C LYS A 88 14.84 0.35 -2.01
N SER A 89 13.73 1.04 -1.82
CA SER A 89 12.41 0.43 -1.67
C SER A 89 11.90 -0.28 -2.93
N LYS A 90 12.39 0.11 -4.11
CA LYS A 90 12.07 -0.60 -5.37
C LYS A 90 12.92 -1.87 -5.51
N ILE A 91 14.20 -1.81 -5.14
CA ILE A 91 15.07 -2.98 -5.11
C ILE A 91 14.48 -4.06 -4.19
N LEU A 92 14.10 -3.68 -2.96
CA LEU A 92 13.47 -4.63 -2.02
C LEU A 92 12.20 -5.26 -2.59
N ARG A 93 11.34 -4.48 -3.26
CA ARG A 93 10.12 -5.01 -3.89
C ARG A 93 10.43 -6.04 -4.99
N ILE A 94 11.42 -5.76 -5.83
CA ILE A 94 11.86 -6.70 -6.89
C ILE A 94 12.39 -7.98 -6.24
N LEU A 95 13.27 -7.87 -5.24
CA LEU A 95 13.83 -9.05 -4.57
C LEU A 95 12.75 -9.90 -3.88
N ILE A 96 11.74 -9.27 -3.26
CA ILE A 96 10.62 -9.98 -2.65
C ILE A 96 9.80 -10.72 -3.71
N ASP A 97 9.50 -10.06 -4.83
CA ASP A 97 8.74 -10.67 -5.93
C ASP A 97 9.52 -11.83 -6.57
N ASP A 98 10.80 -11.61 -6.87
CA ASP A 98 11.71 -12.63 -7.40
C ASP A 98 11.85 -13.82 -6.44
N PHE A 99 11.89 -13.57 -5.13
CA PHE A 99 11.94 -14.64 -4.13
C PHE A 99 10.60 -15.38 -4.02
N TYR A 100 9.47 -14.66 -4.08
CA TYR A 100 8.15 -15.25 -4.03
C TYR A 100 7.85 -16.14 -5.23
N GLN A 101 8.32 -15.73 -6.42
CA GLN A 101 8.18 -16.50 -7.66
C GLN A 101 9.07 -17.76 -7.70
N GLN A 102 10.06 -17.87 -6.83
CA GLN A 102 10.82 -19.11 -6.68
C GLN A 102 9.95 -20.19 -6.03
N GLY A 103 10.05 -21.43 -6.51
CA GLY A 103 9.31 -22.56 -5.93
C GLY A 103 9.66 -22.81 -4.46
N SER A 104 8.73 -23.46 -3.73
CA SER A 104 8.82 -23.70 -2.28
C SER A 104 10.11 -24.38 -1.83
N THR A 105 10.63 -25.32 -2.63
CA THR A 105 11.87 -26.04 -2.35
C THR A 105 13.09 -25.11 -2.35
N LYS A 106 13.19 -24.22 -3.34
CA LYS A 106 14.30 -23.27 -3.48
C LYS A 106 14.25 -22.17 -2.42
N GLN A 107 13.05 -21.73 -2.06
CA GLN A 107 12.84 -20.80 -0.94
C GLN A 107 13.35 -21.40 0.38
N ALA A 108 12.96 -22.64 0.68
CA ALA A 108 13.41 -23.34 1.89
C ALA A 108 14.93 -23.52 1.93
N GLU A 109 15.54 -23.85 0.79
CA GLU A 109 17.00 -23.99 0.68
C GLU A 109 17.72 -22.67 0.97
N LEU A 110 17.25 -21.55 0.39
CA LEU A 110 17.84 -20.23 0.60
C LEU A 110 17.72 -19.76 2.05
N LEU A 111 16.57 -20.00 2.69
CA LEU A 111 16.35 -19.66 4.10
C LEU A 111 17.19 -20.56 5.04
N GLY A 112 17.42 -21.81 4.68
CA GLY A 112 18.27 -22.73 5.44
C GLY A 112 19.76 -22.37 5.39
N LYS A 113 20.23 -21.78 4.28
CA LYS A 113 21.64 -21.37 4.10
C LYS A 113 22.05 -20.21 5.00
N THR A 114 21.10 -19.39 5.45
CA THR A 114 21.37 -18.20 6.27
C THR A 114 21.48 -18.46 7.77
N SER A 115 21.34 -19.71 8.23
CA SER A 115 21.56 -20.08 9.63
C SER A 115 23.06 -20.28 9.93
N ARG A 116 23.81 -19.18 10.08
CA ARG A 116 25.13 -19.17 10.74
C ARG A 116 25.34 -17.85 11.47
#